data_AF-A0A399XGQ8-F1
#
_entry.id   AF-A0A399XGQ8-F1
#
_cell.length_a   1.000
_cell.length_b   1.000
_cell.length_c   1.000
_cell.angle_alpha   90.00
_cell.angle_beta   90.00
_cell.angle_gamma   90.00
#
_symmetry.space_group_name_H-M   'P 1'
#
loop_
_entity.id
_entity.type
_entity.pdbx_description
1 polymer ?
#
loop_
_entity_poly.entity_id
_entity_poly.type
_entity_poly.pdbx_seq_one_letter_code
_entity_poly.pdbx_strand_id
1 'polypeptide(L)' 'MFKQYDLEERTFCFAKNVTLYVRQLPKNVSTLEHGKQVIRASGSVGANYIEANEALSKKDL' A
#
# COMPACT_ATOMS: atom_id res chain seq x y z
N MET A 1 7.82 -12.49 23.17
CA MET A 1 8.75 -11.91 22.18
C MET A 1 7.90 -11.36 21.04
N PHE A 2 7.78 -10.04 20.93
CA PHE A 2 6.99 -9.44 19.85
C PHE A 2 7.59 -9.85 18.51
N LYS A 3 6.79 -10.49 17.67
CA LYS A 3 7.22 -10.89 16.32
C LYS A 3 7.23 -9.61 15.49
N GLN A 4 8.42 -9.10 15.21
CA GLN A 4 8.60 -7.95 14.34
C GLN A 4 8.22 -8.40 12.93
N TYR A 5 6.99 -8.07 12.51
CA TYR A 5 6.57 -8.28 11.15
C TYR A 5 7.11 -7.12 10.31
N ASP A 6 7.90 -7.44 9.28
CA ASP A 6 8.38 -6.46 8.31
C ASP A 6 7.23 -6.02 7.39
N LEU A 7 6.28 -5.28 7.94
CA LEU A 7 5.10 -4.81 7.23
C LEU A 7 5.43 -3.62 6.34
N GLU A 8 6.49 -2.86 6.62
CA GLU A 8 6.94 -1.76 5.75
C GLU A 8 7.37 -2.30 4.39
N GLU A 9 8.32 -3.24 4.35
CA GLU A 9 8.80 -3.80 3.08
C GLU A 9 7.68 -4.56 2.36
N ARG A 10 6.84 -5.29 3.11
CA ARG A 10 5.72 -6.05 2.51
C ARG A 10 4.68 -5.14 1.86
N THR A 11 4.32 -4.03 2.50
CA THR A 11 3.34 -3.08 1.94
C THR A 11 3.93 -2.28 0.79
N PHE A 12 5.21 -1.93 0.83
CA PHE A 12 5.94 -1.37 -0.29
C PHE A 12 5.96 -2.31 -1.51
N CYS A 13 6.38 -3.56 -1.31
CA CYS A 13 6.41 -4.58 -2.36
C CYS A 13 5.01 -4.84 -2.94
N PHE A 14 3.97 -4.83 -2.11
CA PHE A 14 2.58 -4.94 -2.58
C PHE A 14 2.20 -3.81 -3.53
N ALA A 15 2.40 -2.55 -3.15
CA ALA A 15 2.09 -1.39 -3.99
C ALA A 15 2.92 -1.38 -5.30
N LYS A 16 4.19 -1.76 -5.22
CA LYS A 16 5.06 -1.93 -6.39
C LYS A 16 4.53 -2.99 -7.35
N ASN A 17 4.16 -4.17 -6.85
CA ASN A 17 3.66 -5.26 -7.66
C ASN A 17 2.31 -4.93 -8.32
N VAL A 18 1.42 -4.25 -7.59
CA VAL A 18 0.16 -3.73 -8.16
C VAL A 18 0.44 -2.76 -9.31
N THR A 19 1.38 -1.83 -9.11
CA THR A 19 1.78 -0.87 -10.15
C THR A 19 2.34 -1.58 -11.39
N LEU A 20 3.21 -2.58 -11.20
CA LEU A 20 3.78 -3.37 -12.29
C LEU A 20 2.71 -4.19 -13.03
N TYR A 21 1.70 -4.71 -12.32
CA TYR A 21 0.57 -5.41 -12.92
C TYR A 21 -0.30 -4.47 -13.76
N VAL A 22 -0.70 -3.31 -13.22
CA VAL A 22 -1.51 -2.33 -13.95
C VAL A 22 -0.81 -1.84 -15.23
N ARG A 23 0.52 -1.71 -15.21
CA ARG A 23 1.31 -1.33 -16.39
C ARG A 23 1.25 -2.32 -17.55
N GLN A 24 0.91 -3.58 -17.28
CA GLN A 24 0.79 -4.63 -18.30
C GLN A 24 -0.60 -4.71 -18.94
N LEU A 25 -1.61 -4.04 -18.36
CA LEU A 25 -2.97 -4.10 -18.86
C LEU A 25 -3.13 -3.31 -20.18
N PRO A 26 -3.97 -3.77 -21.12
CA PRO A 26 -4.30 -3.00 -22.32
C PRO A 26 -4.84 -1.63 -21.96
N LYS A 27 -4.40 -0.58 -22.66
CA LYS A 27 -4.84 0.80 -22.39
C LYS A 27 -6.20 1.04 -23.02
N ASN A 28 -7.25 1.07 -22.21
CA ASN A 28 -8.60 1.47 -22.58
C ASN A 28 -9.22 2.29 -21.43
N VAL A 29 -10.42 2.83 -21.65
CA VAL A 29 -11.08 3.71 -20.67
C VAL A 29 -11.25 3.00 -19.32
N SER A 30 -11.73 1.76 -19.32
CA SER A 30 -11.95 0.98 -18.10
C SER A 30 -10.65 0.72 -17.33
N THR A 31 -9.60 0.27 -18.01
CA THR A 31 -8.31 -0.04 -17.35
C THR A 31 -7.58 1.20 -16.86
N LEU A 32 -7.74 2.34 -17.53
CA LEU A 32 -7.20 3.62 -17.07
C LEU A 32 -7.90 4.10 -15.80
N GLU A 33 -9.23 4.07 -15.76
CA GLU A 33 -9.99 4.53 -14.60
C GLU A 33 -9.83 3.60 -13.39
N HIS A 34 -9.95 2.28 -13.59
CA HIS A 34 -9.72 1.32 -12.51
C HIS A 34 -8.25 1.26 -12.09
N GLY A 35 -7.31 1.34 -13.04
CA GLY A 35 -5.88 1.32 -12.75
C GLY A 35 -5.45 2.45 -11.82
N LYS A 36 -5.95 3.68 -12.05
CA LYS A 36 -5.72 4.82 -11.15
C LYS A 36 -6.24 4.55 -9.73
N GLN A 37 -7.43 3.97 -9.59
CA GLN A 37 -8.03 3.69 -8.28
C GLN A 37 -7.22 2.62 -7.52
N VAL A 38 -6.89 1.53 -8.20
CA VAL A 38 -6.16 0.39 -7.62
C VAL A 38 -4.73 0.79 -7.21
N ILE A 39 -4.03 1.59 -8.03
CA ILE A 39 -2.70 2.10 -7.66
C ILE A 39 -2.78 2.91 -6.36
N ARG A 40 -3.74 3.85 -6.24
CA ARG A 40 -3.90 4.64 -5.01
C ARG A 40 -4.25 3.78 -3.79
N ALA A 41 -5.21 2.87 -3.94
CA ALA A 41 -5.62 1.97 -2.86
C ALA A 41 -4.48 1.04 -2.40
N SER A 42 -3.60 0.62 -3.31
CA SER A 42 -2.46 -0.21 -2.95
C SER A 42 -1.40 0.54 -2.13
N GLY A 43 -1.15 1.81 -2.46
CA GLY A 43 -0.23 2.67 -1.71
C GLY A 43 -0.75 3.06 -0.33
N SER A 44 -2.08 3.21 -0.16
CA SER A 44 -2.67 3.59 1.13
C SER A 44 -2.47 2.53 2.22
N VAL A 45 -2.22 1.26 1.86
CA VAL A 45 -1.95 0.21 2.86
C VAL A 45 -0.68 0.52 3.65
N GLY A 46 0.40 0.88 2.97
CA GLY A 46 1.66 1.26 3.63
C GLY A 46 1.54 2.60 4.36
N ALA A 47 0.87 3.59 3.75
CA ALA A 47 0.64 4.89 4.38
C ALA A 47 -0.15 4.77 5.71
N ASN A 48 -1.25 4.01 5.71
CA ASN A 48 -2.04 3.79 6.93
C ASN A 48 -1.26 3.01 8.00
N TYR A 49 -0.37 2.10 7.59
CA TYR A 49 0.49 1.38 8.53
C TYR A 49 1.51 2.31 9.19
N ILE A 50 2.15 3.19 8.42
CA ILE A 50 3.06 4.22 8.93
C ILE A 50 2.31 5.15 9.88
N GLU A 51 1.13 5.64 9.48
CA GLU A 51 0.29 6.51 10.33
C GLU A 51 -0.09 5.83 11.65
N ALA A 52 -0.46 4.54 11.62
CA ALA A 52 -0.77 3.79 12.83
C ALA A 52 0.44 3.63 13.76
N ASN A 53 1.64 3.43 13.21
CA ASN A 53 2.87 3.37 13.99
C ASN A 53 3.29 4.73 14.56
N GLU A 54 3.08 5.82 13.85
CA GLU A 54 3.33 7.18 14.35
C GLU A 54 2.29 7.59 15.41
N ALA A 55 1.03 7.18 15.23
CA ALA A 55 -0.06 7.42 16.19
C ALA A 55 0.09 6.64 17.51
N LEU A 56 0.94 5.60 17.56
CA LEU A 56 1.23 4.84 18.78
C LEU A 56 2.07 5.62 19.82
N SER A 57 2.44 6.86 19.52
CA SER A 57 2.99 7.83 20.49
C SER A 57 1.85 8.65 21.11
N LYS A 58 1.36 8.26 22.32
CA LYS A 58 1.00 9.16 23.46
C LYS A 58 -0.04 8.70 24.50
N LYS A 59 -0.65 7.50 24.48
CA LYS A 59 -1.74 7.23 25.45
C LYS A 59 -1.68 6.11 26.47
N ASP A 60 -0.70 5.20 26.49
CA ASP A 60 -0.54 4.28 27.64
C ASP A 60 0.91 3.76 27.76
N LEU A 61 1.72 4.49 28.53
CA LEU A 61 2.84 3.98 29.33
C LEU A 61 2.87 4.76 30.64
#